data_AF-K1XS84-F1
#
_entry.id   AF-K1XS84-F1
#
_cell.length_a   1.000
_cell.length_b   1.000
_cell.length_c   1.000
_cell.angle_alpha   90.00
_cell.angle_beta   90.00
_cell.angle_gamma   90.00
#
_symmetry.space_group_name_H-M   'P 1'
#
loop_
_entity.id
_entity.type
_entity.pdbx_description
1 polymer ?
#
loop_
_entity_poly.entity_id
_entity_poly.type
_entity_poly.pdbx_seq_one_letter_code
_entity_poly.pdbx_strand_id
1 'polypeptide(L)'
;LLQLILFSVEIFIRILPISAIALYYFFKTKLKFEKNSNFLILLLFTIISLLPYLLATKHSARYVLPLYPFMVIICSYIVYTLNNKNINTTVNWLILAIIIKYISVLFWWPNYQKYYRGDYVAIANNIINSTNKYPVYIDGDGSRILNIVYNMNIQKYPLSPAKHFDRDFLEKNGDKNYFVLSAYDAPKFGKVFKEYPVGKTDSKIYLLCNGAACFYY
;
A
#
# COMPACT_ATOMS: atom_id res chain seq x y z
N LEU A 1 19.20 13.09 -8.87
CA LEU A 1 19.29 12.39 -10.17
C LEU A 1 18.77 10.95 -10.11
N LEU A 2 19.32 10.07 -9.26
CA LEU A 2 18.88 8.67 -9.14
C LEU A 2 17.38 8.53 -8.87
N GLN A 3 16.84 9.31 -7.93
CA GLN A 3 15.40 9.31 -7.62
C GLN A 3 14.53 9.67 -8.83
N LEU A 4 14.94 10.65 -9.62
CA LEU A 4 14.21 11.07 -10.83
C LEU A 4 14.09 9.91 -11.81
N ILE A 5 15.19 9.17 -12.01
CA ILE A 5 15.25 7.99 -12.87
C ILE A 5 14.37 6.88 -12.30
N LEU A 6 14.57 6.52 -11.03
CA LEU A 6 13.80 5.45 -10.37
C LEU A 6 12.29 5.72 -10.39
N PHE A 7 11.89 6.95 -10.11
CA PHE A 7 10.49 7.35 -10.11
C PHE A 7 9.87 7.33 -11.52
N SER A 8 10.60 7.80 -12.53
CA SER A 8 10.15 7.73 -13.93
C SER A 8 9.99 6.29 -14.39
N VAL A 9 10.93 5.42 -14.03
CA VAL A 9 10.86 3.98 -14.29
C VAL A 9 9.69 3.35 -13.54
N GLU A 10 9.44 3.71 -12.28
CA GLU A 10 8.31 3.21 -11.51
C GLU A 10 6.97 3.56 -12.19
N ILE A 11 6.80 4.81 -12.63
CA ILE A 11 5.60 5.24 -13.37
C ILE A 11 5.47 4.44 -14.67
N PHE A 12 6.55 4.31 -15.44
CA PHE A 12 6.56 3.56 -16.69
C PHE A 12 6.14 2.10 -16.49
N ILE A 13 6.67 1.44 -15.46
CA ILE A 13 6.35 0.05 -15.09
C ILE A 13 4.88 -0.09 -14.70
N ARG A 14 4.31 0.89 -13.98
CA ARG A 14 2.91 0.85 -13.56
C ARG A 14 1.90 0.98 -14.70
N ILE A 15 2.35 1.49 -15.85
CA ILE A 15 1.53 1.64 -17.08
C ILE A 15 1.84 0.50 -18.07
N LEU A 16 2.64 -0.51 -17.68
CA LEU A 16 2.81 -1.69 -18.51
C LEU A 16 1.47 -2.44 -18.66
N PRO A 17 1.23 -3.05 -19.84
CA PRO A 17 2.15 -3.14 -20.97
C PRO A 17 2.06 -1.96 -21.96
N ILE A 18 1.05 -1.09 -21.86
CA ILE A 18 0.76 -0.09 -22.90
C ILE A 18 1.90 0.93 -23.07
N SER A 19 2.59 1.29 -21.99
CA SER A 19 3.75 2.18 -22.04
C SER A 19 4.90 1.61 -22.89
N ALA A 20 5.22 0.32 -22.72
CA ALA A 20 6.27 -0.34 -23.50
C ALA A 20 5.89 -0.50 -24.97
N ILE A 21 4.63 -0.84 -25.25
CA ILE A 21 4.12 -0.99 -26.61
C ILE A 21 4.15 0.37 -27.33
N ALA A 22 3.63 1.42 -26.70
CA ALA A 22 3.64 2.76 -27.25
C ALA A 22 5.07 3.24 -27.52
N LEU A 23 6.00 3.03 -26.57
CA LEU A 23 7.41 3.40 -26.72
C LEU A 23 8.08 2.64 -27.88
N TYR A 24 7.87 1.32 -27.97
CA TYR A 24 8.41 0.48 -29.04
C TYR A 24 7.97 0.96 -30.42
N TYR A 25 6.67 1.20 -30.60
CA TYR A 25 6.15 1.66 -31.88
C TYR A 25 6.55 3.11 -32.19
N PHE A 26 6.57 3.99 -31.19
CA PHE A 26 7.04 5.37 -31.36
C PHE A 26 8.42 5.43 -32.01
N PHE A 27 9.37 4.60 -31.54
CA PHE A 27 10.71 4.54 -32.13
C PHE A 27 10.76 3.79 -33.47
N LYS A 28 9.96 2.73 -33.63
CA LYS A 28 10.01 1.87 -34.83
C LYS A 28 9.42 2.53 -36.08
N THR A 29 8.27 3.18 -35.96
CA THR A 29 7.48 3.58 -37.13
C THR A 29 7.64 5.05 -37.52
N LYS A 30 8.48 5.82 -36.81
CA LYS A 30 8.65 7.27 -37.02
C LYS A 30 7.29 7.95 -37.22
N LEU A 31 6.41 7.77 -36.25
CA LEU A 31 5.00 8.15 -36.33
C LEU A 31 4.85 9.61 -36.79
N LYS A 32 4.04 9.81 -37.83
CA LYS A 32 3.59 11.14 -38.24
C LYS A 32 2.31 11.43 -37.48
N PHE A 33 2.43 12.20 -36.41
CA PHE A 33 1.25 12.69 -35.70
C PHE A 33 0.61 13.80 -36.51
N GLU A 34 -0.67 13.62 -36.85
CA GLU A 34 -1.48 14.74 -37.28
C GLU A 34 -1.52 15.78 -36.15
N LYS A 35 -1.47 17.06 -36.52
CA LYS A 35 -1.42 18.16 -35.56
C LYS A 35 -2.77 18.29 -34.86
N ASN A 36 -2.94 17.52 -33.78
CA ASN A 36 -4.14 17.51 -32.95
C ASN A 36 -3.90 18.36 -31.70
N SER A 37 -4.54 19.53 -31.61
CA SER A 37 -4.42 20.46 -30.48
C SER A 37 -4.85 19.82 -29.16
N ASN A 38 -5.88 18.97 -29.17
CA ASN A 38 -6.39 18.31 -27.96
C ASN A 38 -5.35 17.34 -27.39
N PHE A 39 -4.68 16.58 -28.26
CA PHE A 39 -3.59 15.70 -27.83
C PHE A 39 -2.42 16.49 -27.22
N LEU A 40 -2.05 17.61 -27.83
CA LEU A 40 -0.99 18.47 -27.31
C LEU A 40 -1.34 19.06 -25.93
N ILE A 41 -2.58 19.55 -25.77
CA ILE A 41 -3.07 20.06 -24.48
C ILE A 41 -3.03 18.95 -23.42
N LEU A 42 -3.50 17.75 -23.74
CA LEU A 42 -3.47 16.60 -22.84
C LEU A 42 -2.04 16.24 -22.42
N LEU A 43 -1.10 16.21 -23.38
CA LEU A 43 0.31 15.93 -23.13
C LEU A 43 0.93 16.98 -22.21
N LEU A 44 0.74 18.26 -22.53
CA LEU A 44 1.25 19.37 -21.73
C LEU A 44 0.65 19.40 -20.33
N PHE A 45 -0.67 19.21 -20.21
CA PHE A 45 -1.35 19.11 -18.92
C PHE A 45 -0.76 17.99 -18.07
N THR A 46 -0.54 16.81 -18.67
CA THR A 46 0.04 15.66 -17.97
C THR A 46 1.47 15.95 -17.52
N ILE A 47 2.31 16.55 -18.37
CA ILE A 47 3.70 16.89 -18.05
C ILE A 47 3.77 17.96 -16.95
N ILE A 48 3.01 19.04 -17.07
CA ILE A 48 2.96 20.13 -16.08
C ILE A 48 2.48 19.60 -14.74
N SER A 49 1.42 18.77 -14.73
CA SER A 49 0.91 18.16 -13.51
C SER A 49 1.87 17.14 -12.89
N LEU A 50 2.71 16.50 -13.70
CA LEU A 50 3.71 15.54 -13.24
C LEU A 50 4.96 16.23 -12.65
N LEU A 51 5.29 17.44 -13.11
CA LEU A 51 6.51 18.16 -12.76
C LEU A 51 6.72 18.33 -11.24
N PRO A 52 5.72 18.73 -10.43
CA PRO A 52 5.90 18.85 -8.99
C PRO A 52 6.34 17.54 -8.35
N TYR A 53 5.80 16.41 -8.82
CA TYR A 53 6.12 15.08 -8.30
C TYR A 53 7.51 14.60 -8.72
N LEU A 54 7.97 14.98 -9.91
CA LEU A 54 9.34 14.68 -10.38
C LEU A 54 10.40 15.45 -9.57
N LEU A 55 10.09 16.69 -9.19
CA LEU A 55 11.02 17.58 -8.49
C LEU A 55 11.07 17.35 -6.99
N ALA A 56 10.04 16.72 -6.42
CA ALA A 56 9.93 16.61 -4.98
C ALA A 56 10.75 15.44 -4.39
N THR A 57 11.28 15.65 -3.18
CA THR A 57 12.38 14.85 -2.62
C THR A 57 11.95 13.52 -1.99
N LYS A 58 10.67 13.31 -1.66
CA LYS A 58 10.18 12.04 -1.09
C LYS A 58 8.74 11.73 -1.50
N HIS A 59 8.56 10.99 -2.59
CA HIS A 59 7.23 10.55 -3.04
C HIS A 59 7.27 9.11 -3.53
N SER A 60 6.14 8.43 -3.39
CA SER A 60 5.88 7.15 -4.07
C SER A 60 4.97 7.39 -5.25
N ALA A 61 5.01 6.52 -6.26
CA ALA A 61 4.18 6.66 -7.45
C ALA A 61 2.66 6.67 -7.16
N ARG A 62 2.24 6.32 -5.94
CA ARG A 62 0.85 6.46 -5.45
C ARG A 62 0.32 7.90 -5.56
N TYR A 63 1.19 8.90 -5.43
CA TYR A 63 0.76 10.31 -5.49
C TYR A 63 0.43 10.77 -6.91
N VAL A 64 0.93 10.05 -7.92
CA VAL A 64 0.69 10.33 -9.35
C VAL A 64 -0.48 9.50 -9.88
N LEU A 65 -1.13 8.68 -9.04
CA LEU A 65 -2.26 7.83 -9.44
C LEU A 65 -3.37 8.59 -10.19
N PRO A 66 -3.75 9.84 -9.83
CA PRO A 66 -4.74 10.60 -10.59
C PRO A 66 -4.32 10.93 -12.02
N LEU A 67 -3.01 10.91 -12.33
CA LEU A 67 -2.48 11.21 -13.67
C LEU A 67 -2.41 9.99 -14.59
N TYR A 68 -2.56 8.76 -14.06
CA TYR A 68 -2.43 7.54 -14.85
C TYR A 68 -3.44 7.46 -16.01
N PRO A 69 -4.72 7.83 -15.86
CA PRO A 69 -5.66 7.84 -16.99
C PRO A 69 -5.18 8.70 -18.15
N PHE A 70 -4.62 9.89 -17.89
CA PHE A 70 -4.12 10.77 -18.95
C PHE A 70 -2.89 10.17 -19.64
N MET A 71 -1.96 9.59 -18.88
CA MET A 71 -0.80 8.89 -19.44
C MET A 71 -1.22 7.69 -20.31
N VAL A 72 -2.23 6.93 -19.86
CA VAL A 72 -2.78 5.80 -20.62
C VAL A 72 -3.46 6.29 -21.90
N ILE A 73 -4.22 7.39 -21.87
CA ILE A 73 -4.83 7.97 -23.08
C ILE A 73 -3.75 8.41 -24.07
N ILE A 74 -2.68 9.05 -23.59
CA ILE A 74 -1.54 9.43 -24.45
C ILE A 74 -0.92 8.19 -25.11
N CYS A 75 -0.64 7.13 -24.34
CA CYS A 75 -0.10 5.88 -24.89
C CYS A 75 -1.08 5.23 -25.87
N SER A 76 -2.37 5.26 -25.57
CA SER A 76 -3.42 4.69 -26.41
C SER A 76 -3.56 5.45 -27.73
N TYR A 77 -3.43 6.78 -27.72
CA TYR A 77 -3.41 7.59 -28.93
C TYR A 77 -2.23 7.23 -29.83
N ILE A 78 -1.03 7.03 -29.26
CA ILE A 78 0.15 6.56 -30.01
C ILE A 78 -0.16 5.22 -30.69
N VAL A 79 -0.73 4.27 -29.97
CA VAL A 79 -1.10 2.96 -30.53
C VAL A 79 -2.22 3.07 -31.56
N TYR A 80 -3.18 3.97 -31.38
CA TYR A 80 -4.31 4.15 -32.28
C TYR A 80 -3.89 4.65 -33.67
N THR A 81 -2.78 5.41 -33.75
CA THR A 81 -2.21 5.84 -35.04
C THR A 81 -1.55 4.70 -35.84
N LEU A 82 -1.51 3.48 -35.31
CA LEU A 82 -0.97 2.30 -35.98
C LEU A 82 -2.03 1.60 -36.84
N ASN A 83 -1.58 0.64 -37.66
CA ASN A 83 -2.49 -0.21 -38.42
C ASN A 83 -3.28 -1.19 -37.54
N ASN A 84 -4.40 -1.71 -38.07
CA ASN A 84 -5.29 -2.64 -37.35
C ASN A 84 -4.55 -3.89 -36.82
N LYS A 85 -3.52 -4.37 -37.54
CA LYS A 85 -2.72 -5.53 -37.10
C LYS A 85 -1.95 -5.23 -35.80
N ASN A 86 -1.33 -4.06 -35.70
CA ASN A 86 -0.60 -3.65 -34.49
C ASN A 86 -1.55 -3.34 -33.33
N ILE A 87 -2.72 -2.77 -33.61
CA ILE A 87 -3.77 -2.56 -32.61
C ILE A 87 -4.22 -3.91 -32.04
N ASN A 88 -4.53 -4.90 -32.88
CA ASN A 88 -4.92 -6.24 -32.42
C ASN A 88 -3.81 -6.92 -31.61
N THR A 89 -2.56 -6.77 -32.03
CA THR A 89 -1.40 -7.28 -31.26
C THR A 89 -1.33 -6.62 -29.89
N THR A 90 -1.57 -5.32 -29.81
CA THR A 90 -1.59 -4.56 -28.54
C THR A 90 -2.71 -5.03 -27.63
N VAL A 91 -3.91 -5.23 -28.16
CA VAL A 91 -5.05 -5.77 -27.42
C VAL A 91 -4.73 -7.16 -26.85
N ASN A 92 -4.11 -8.04 -27.64
CA ASN A 92 -3.69 -9.37 -27.17
C ASN A 92 -2.68 -9.29 -26.01
N TRP A 93 -1.72 -8.37 -26.07
CA TRP A 93 -0.78 -8.13 -24.96
C TRP A 93 -1.46 -7.59 -23.71
N LEU A 94 -2.46 -6.70 -23.86
CA LEU A 94 -3.26 -6.22 -22.74
C LEU A 94 -4.05 -7.35 -22.09
N ILE A 95 -4.73 -8.18 -22.90
CA ILE A 95 -5.46 -9.36 -22.42
C ILE A 95 -4.51 -10.31 -21.67
N LEU A 96 -3.35 -10.62 -22.25
CA LEU A 96 -2.35 -11.47 -21.63
C LEU A 96 -1.86 -10.90 -20.29
N ALA A 97 -1.57 -9.59 -20.22
CA ALA A 97 -1.15 -8.93 -18.98
C ALA A 97 -2.24 -9.00 -17.90
N ILE A 98 -3.52 -8.85 -18.28
CA ILE A 98 -4.66 -9.01 -17.38
C ILE A 98 -4.70 -10.44 -16.85
N ILE A 99 -4.60 -11.46 -17.72
CA ILE A 99 -4.60 -12.87 -17.33
C ILE A 99 -3.46 -13.16 -16.34
N ILE A 100 -2.23 -12.75 -16.66
CA ILE A 100 -1.06 -12.93 -15.79
C ILE A 100 -1.29 -12.27 -14.42
N LYS A 101 -1.88 -11.07 -14.39
CA LYS A 101 -2.18 -10.36 -13.15
C LYS A 101 -3.19 -11.14 -12.30
N TYR A 102 -4.27 -11.66 -12.90
CA TYR A 102 -5.25 -12.47 -12.19
C TYR A 102 -4.65 -13.76 -11.64
N ILE A 103 -3.88 -14.49 -12.45
CA ILE A 103 -3.17 -15.70 -12.01
C ILE A 103 -2.25 -15.36 -10.83
N SER A 104 -1.48 -14.27 -10.94
CA SER A 104 -0.60 -13.83 -9.84
C SER A 104 -1.40 -13.50 -8.57
N VAL A 105 -2.55 -12.84 -8.70
CA VAL A 105 -3.41 -12.55 -7.53
C VAL A 105 -4.00 -13.82 -6.92
N LEU A 106 -4.37 -14.83 -7.72
CA LEU A 106 -4.95 -16.06 -7.19
C LEU A 106 -3.91 -16.96 -6.50
N PHE A 107 -2.73 -17.12 -7.10
CA PHE A 107 -1.74 -18.09 -6.62
C PHE A 107 -0.61 -17.46 -5.79
N TRP A 108 -0.14 -16.27 -6.16
CA TRP A 108 0.99 -15.63 -5.49
C TRP A 108 0.54 -14.81 -4.28
N TRP A 109 -0.57 -14.09 -4.39
CA TRP A 109 -1.02 -13.18 -3.33
C TRP A 109 -1.27 -13.85 -1.98
N PRO A 110 -1.94 -15.03 -1.88
CA PRO A 110 -2.16 -15.66 -0.58
C PRO A 110 -0.84 -16.05 0.11
N ASN A 111 0.10 -16.59 -0.66
CA ASN A 111 1.44 -16.94 -0.18
C ASN A 111 2.21 -15.69 0.24
N TYR A 112 2.14 -14.62 -0.54
CA TYR A 112 2.74 -13.34 -0.20
C TYR A 112 2.16 -12.76 1.10
N GLN A 113 0.84 -12.78 1.27
CA GLN A 113 0.18 -12.31 2.50
C GLN A 113 0.67 -13.10 3.72
N LYS A 114 0.59 -14.43 3.67
CA LYS A 114 0.97 -15.27 4.81
C LYS A 114 2.45 -15.17 5.16
N TYR A 115 3.32 -15.20 4.15
CA TYR A 115 4.77 -15.31 4.35
C TYR A 115 5.46 -13.95 4.55
N TYR A 116 5.14 -12.95 3.72
CA TYR A 116 5.82 -11.65 3.79
C TYR A 116 5.14 -10.66 4.71
N ARG A 117 3.80 -10.67 4.79
CA ARG A 117 3.07 -9.77 5.70
C ARG A 117 2.81 -10.39 7.06
N GLY A 118 2.80 -11.72 7.16
CA GLY A 118 2.56 -12.44 8.40
C GLY A 118 1.08 -12.74 8.65
N ASP A 119 0.82 -13.54 9.68
CA ASP A 119 -0.53 -13.97 10.04
C ASP A 119 -1.15 -13.02 11.07
N TYR A 120 -1.75 -11.94 10.58
CA TYR A 120 -2.42 -10.95 11.42
C TYR A 120 -3.59 -11.53 12.21
N VAL A 121 -4.24 -12.58 11.70
CA VAL A 121 -5.39 -13.23 12.35
C VAL A 121 -4.91 -14.01 13.56
N ALA A 122 -3.83 -14.79 13.40
CA ALA A 122 -3.22 -15.52 14.51
C ALA A 122 -2.69 -14.58 15.60
N ILE A 123 -2.06 -13.46 15.21
CA ILE A 123 -1.59 -12.44 16.16
C ILE A 123 -2.77 -11.79 16.90
N ALA A 124 -3.83 -11.40 16.18
CA ALA A 124 -5.03 -10.83 16.78
C ALA A 124 -5.68 -11.77 17.81
N ASN A 125 -5.84 -13.05 17.45
CA ASN A 125 -6.35 -14.09 18.36
C ASN A 125 -5.47 -14.21 19.61
N ASN A 126 -4.14 -14.20 19.44
CA ASN A 126 -3.22 -14.30 20.57
C ASN A 126 -3.35 -13.10 21.50
N ILE A 127 -3.42 -11.88 20.95
CA ILE A 127 -3.62 -10.66 21.73
C ILE A 127 -4.95 -10.71 22.47
N ILE A 128 -6.05 -11.09 21.82
CA ILE A 128 -7.36 -11.17 22.48
C ILE A 128 -7.31 -12.15 23.66
N ASN A 129 -6.74 -13.33 23.45
CA ASN A 129 -6.62 -14.35 24.50
C ASN A 129 -5.73 -13.89 25.66
N SER A 130 -4.63 -13.19 25.37
CA SER A 130 -3.71 -12.68 26.40
C SER A 130 -4.22 -11.44 27.13
N THR A 131 -5.07 -10.63 26.50
CA THR A 131 -5.52 -9.34 27.07
C THR A 131 -6.87 -9.46 27.77
N ASN A 132 -7.69 -10.43 27.37
CA ASN A 132 -8.97 -10.83 27.96
C ASN A 132 -9.81 -9.67 28.54
N LYS A 133 -9.62 -9.34 29.83
CA LYS A 133 -10.41 -8.33 30.57
C LYS A 133 -9.88 -6.90 30.48
N TYR A 134 -8.67 -6.70 29.99
CA TYR A 134 -8.02 -5.39 29.96
C TYR A 134 -8.21 -4.70 28.61
N PRO A 135 -8.40 -3.37 28.58
CA PRO A 135 -8.51 -2.62 27.34
C PRO A 135 -7.17 -2.65 26.57
N VAL A 136 -7.28 -2.76 25.25
CA VAL A 136 -6.12 -2.68 24.34
C VAL A 136 -6.20 -1.37 23.58
N TYR A 137 -5.16 -0.57 23.75
CA TYR A 137 -4.94 0.70 23.08
C TYR A 137 -3.94 0.54 21.95
N ILE A 138 -3.95 1.49 21.02
CA ILE A 138 -3.15 1.42 19.79
C ILE A 138 -2.26 2.66 19.69
N ASP A 139 -0.96 2.45 19.57
CA ASP A 139 0.04 3.49 19.32
C ASP A 139 0.61 3.34 17.91
N GLY A 140 0.00 4.05 16.96
CA GLY A 140 0.47 4.15 15.58
C GLY A 140 -0.60 3.90 14.51
N ASP A 141 -0.35 4.47 13.34
CA ASP A 141 -1.16 4.37 12.11
C ASP A 141 -0.53 3.41 11.08
N GLY A 142 0.50 2.68 11.49
CA GLY A 142 1.21 1.73 10.64
C GLY A 142 0.26 0.63 10.13
N SER A 143 0.36 0.34 8.83
CA SER A 143 -0.52 -0.65 8.17
C SER A 143 -0.57 -2.00 8.89
N ARG A 144 0.55 -2.46 9.47
CA ARG A 144 0.62 -3.74 10.20
C ARG A 144 -0.25 -3.73 11.47
N ILE A 145 -0.14 -2.67 12.28
CA ILE A 145 -0.95 -2.49 13.49
C ILE A 145 -2.43 -2.41 13.12
N LEU A 146 -2.77 -1.58 12.12
CA LEU A 146 -4.16 -1.41 11.67
C LEU A 146 -4.78 -2.73 11.18
N ASN A 147 -4.01 -3.60 10.51
CA ASN A 147 -4.50 -4.92 10.10
C ASN A 147 -4.76 -5.85 11.30
N ILE A 148 -3.89 -5.84 12.32
CA ILE A 148 -4.12 -6.62 13.55
C ILE A 148 -5.36 -6.12 14.28
N VAL A 149 -5.46 -4.80 14.47
CA VAL A 149 -6.59 -4.13 15.12
C VAL A 149 -7.90 -4.44 14.39
N TYR A 150 -7.90 -4.38 13.07
CA TYR A 150 -9.06 -4.74 12.26
C TYR A 150 -9.52 -6.17 12.54
N ASN A 151 -8.59 -7.14 12.54
CA ASN A 151 -8.92 -8.54 12.85
C ASN A 151 -9.38 -8.71 14.31
N MET A 152 -8.79 -7.97 15.25
CA MET A 152 -9.26 -7.97 16.64
C MET A 152 -10.70 -7.47 16.75
N ASN A 153 -11.04 -6.37 16.05
CA ASN A 153 -12.37 -5.77 16.11
C ASN A 153 -13.44 -6.69 15.49
N ILE A 154 -13.11 -7.40 14.40
CA ILE A 154 -14.00 -8.43 13.83
C ILE A 154 -14.26 -9.53 14.85
N GLN A 155 -13.22 -10.06 15.48
CA GLN A 155 -13.33 -11.18 16.42
C GLN A 155 -14.01 -10.79 17.73
N LYS A 156 -13.87 -9.54 18.16
CA LYS A 156 -14.51 -9.01 19.38
C LYS A 156 -15.97 -8.63 19.18
N TYR A 157 -16.46 -8.46 17.95
CA TYR A 157 -17.83 -7.99 17.72
C TYR A 157 -18.87 -8.88 18.44
N PRO A 158 -19.82 -8.31 19.21
CA PRO A 158 -20.22 -6.88 19.28
C PRO A 158 -19.55 -6.05 20.39
N LEU A 159 -18.46 -6.52 21.01
CA LEU A 159 -17.74 -5.78 22.06
C LEU A 159 -17.03 -4.52 21.51
N SER A 160 -16.67 -3.60 22.41
CA SER A 160 -16.02 -2.34 22.05
C SER A 160 -14.70 -2.57 21.29
N PRO A 161 -14.46 -1.81 20.20
CA PRO A 161 -13.24 -1.93 19.42
C PRO A 161 -12.01 -1.45 20.20
N ALA A 162 -10.82 -1.84 19.75
CA ALA A 162 -9.58 -1.28 20.25
C ALA A 162 -9.54 0.24 19.98
N LYS A 163 -9.11 1.00 21.00
CA LYS A 163 -9.11 2.47 20.98
C LYS A 163 -7.73 3.01 20.64
N HIS A 164 -7.66 4.21 20.08
CA HIS A 164 -6.38 4.89 19.94
C HIS A 164 -5.83 5.25 21.32
N PHE A 165 -4.52 5.10 21.49
CA PHE A 165 -3.84 5.53 22.71
C PHE A 165 -3.83 7.06 22.78
N ASP A 166 -4.47 7.59 23.82
CA ASP A 166 -4.40 9.00 24.18
C ASP A 166 -4.11 9.06 25.68
N ARG A 167 -2.97 9.66 26.05
CA ARG A 167 -2.52 9.71 27.45
C ARG A 167 -3.50 10.54 28.29
N ASP A 168 -3.97 11.65 27.76
CA ASP A 168 -4.90 12.54 28.46
C ASP A 168 -6.24 11.83 28.68
N PHE A 169 -6.64 10.98 27.73
CA PHE A 169 -7.82 10.12 27.86
C PHE A 169 -7.66 9.06 28.95
N LEU A 170 -6.49 8.42 29.05
CA LEU A 170 -6.22 7.42 30.08
C LEU A 170 -6.20 8.03 31.48
N GLU A 171 -5.58 9.20 31.63
CA GLU A 171 -5.53 9.94 32.90
C GLU A 171 -6.93 10.38 33.32
N LYS A 172 -7.77 10.84 32.39
CA LYS A 172 -9.16 11.24 32.67
C LYS A 172 -10.09 10.07 33.02
N ASN A 173 -9.93 8.92 32.37
CA ASN A 173 -10.77 7.75 32.65
C ASN A 173 -10.29 6.91 33.84
N GLY A 174 -9.09 7.17 34.35
CA GLY A 174 -8.53 6.43 35.48
C GLY A 174 -8.14 4.99 35.15
N ASP A 175 -7.98 4.65 33.87
CA ASP A 175 -7.53 3.33 33.42
C ASP A 175 -6.06 3.14 33.80
N LYS A 176 -5.81 2.49 34.94
CA LYS A 176 -4.44 2.17 35.42
C LYS A 176 -3.89 0.86 34.87
N ASN A 177 -4.76 0.00 34.32
CA ASN A 177 -4.43 -1.35 33.90
C ASN A 177 -4.84 -1.56 32.45
N TYR A 178 -3.88 -1.53 31.53
CA TYR A 178 -4.17 -1.59 30.10
C TYR A 178 -3.02 -2.21 29.31
N PHE A 179 -3.31 -2.56 28.06
CA PHE A 179 -2.32 -2.94 27.07
C PHE A 179 -2.20 -1.89 25.97
N VAL A 180 -1.02 -1.76 25.37
CA VAL A 180 -0.76 -0.89 24.21
C VAL A 180 -0.08 -1.70 23.12
N LEU A 181 -0.67 -1.71 21.93
CA LEU A 181 -0.07 -2.28 20.74
C LEU A 181 0.73 -1.18 20.01
N SER A 182 2.06 -1.33 19.93
CA SER A 182 2.95 -0.36 19.28
C SER A 182 3.89 -1.02 18.26
N ALA A 183 4.33 -0.23 17.28
CA ALA A 183 5.31 -0.67 16.27
C ALA A 183 6.75 -0.63 16.82
N TYR A 184 6.96 0.03 17.96
CA TYR A 184 8.27 0.26 18.56
C TYR A 184 8.26 -0.16 20.02
N ASP A 185 9.42 -0.50 20.55
CA ASP A 185 9.60 -0.61 21.99
C ASP A 185 9.53 0.82 22.57
N ALA A 186 8.41 1.13 23.21
CA ALA A 186 8.10 2.44 23.73
C ALA A 186 7.87 2.34 25.25
N PRO A 187 8.95 2.34 26.06
CA PRO A 187 8.88 2.18 27.52
C PRO A 187 7.94 3.18 28.22
N LYS A 188 7.72 4.35 27.58
CA LYS A 188 6.77 5.38 28.03
C LYS A 188 5.31 4.92 28.13
N PHE A 189 4.95 3.78 27.53
CA PHE A 189 3.61 3.21 27.57
C PHE A 189 3.47 2.01 28.49
N GLY A 190 4.58 1.47 29.01
CA GLY A 190 4.59 0.29 29.85
C GLY A 190 5.79 -0.61 29.57
N LYS A 191 5.74 -1.82 30.14
CA LYS A 191 6.76 -2.86 29.93
C LYS A 191 6.36 -3.72 28.73
N VAL A 192 7.35 -4.20 27.98
CA VAL A 192 7.11 -5.19 26.92
C VAL A 192 6.57 -6.47 27.55
N PHE A 193 5.32 -6.78 27.25
CA PHE A 193 4.67 -8.01 27.65
C PHE A 193 4.93 -9.13 26.65
N LYS A 194 4.84 -8.81 25.35
CA LYS A 194 5.08 -9.77 24.28
C LYS A 194 5.51 -9.09 22.98
N GLU A 195 6.36 -9.78 22.24
CA GLU A 195 6.77 -9.40 20.89
C GLU A 195 6.11 -10.32 19.87
N TYR A 196 5.57 -9.74 18.80
CA TYR A 196 5.01 -10.47 17.68
C TYR A 196 5.87 -10.23 16.44
N PRO A 197 6.55 -11.25 15.91
CA PRO A 197 7.20 -11.14 14.61
C PRO A 197 6.13 -11.01 13.53
N VAL A 198 6.30 -10.04 12.62
CA VAL A 198 5.32 -9.78 11.56
C VAL A 198 5.98 -10.01 10.20
N GLY A 199 5.63 -11.13 9.58
CA GLY A 199 6.15 -11.53 8.28
C GLY A 199 7.64 -11.89 8.31
N LYS A 200 8.29 -11.85 7.15
CA LYS A 200 9.73 -12.16 6.99
C LYS A 200 10.65 -10.95 7.14
N THR A 201 10.08 -9.75 7.25
CA THR A 201 10.86 -8.59 7.66
C THR A 201 11.14 -8.73 9.16
N ASP A 202 12.36 -8.40 9.65
CA ASP A 202 12.73 -8.34 11.09
C ASP A 202 11.90 -7.32 11.91
N SER A 203 10.78 -6.90 11.34
CA SER A 203 9.80 -6.01 11.87
C SER A 203 8.97 -6.74 12.93
N LYS A 204 9.00 -6.19 14.15
CA LYS A 204 8.22 -6.67 15.28
C LYS A 204 7.08 -5.71 15.58
N ILE A 205 6.07 -6.22 16.26
CA ILE A 205 5.05 -5.44 16.95
C ILE A 205 5.11 -5.79 18.42
N TYR A 206 5.05 -4.77 19.26
CA TYR A 206 5.18 -4.90 20.70
C TYR A 206 3.81 -4.75 21.34
N LEU A 207 3.45 -5.71 22.18
CA LEU A 207 2.35 -5.58 23.11
C LEU A 207 2.95 -5.17 24.45
N LEU A 208 2.67 -3.95 24.85
CA LEU A 208 3.11 -3.33 26.09
C LEU A 208 2.00 -3.46 27.14
N CYS A 209 2.34 -3.65 28.40
CA CYS A 209 1.39 -3.72 29.50
C CYS A 209 1.68 -2.62 30.53
N ASN A 210 0.64 -2.18 31.24
CA ASN A 210 0.77 -1.27 32.38
C ASN A 210 -0.08 -1.75 33.57
N GLY A 211 0.40 -1.49 34.79
CA GLY A 211 -0.30 -1.83 36.03
C GLY A 211 -0.52 -3.34 36.22
N ALA A 212 -1.69 -3.71 36.73
CA ALA A 212 -2.10 -5.10 36.99
C ALA A 212 -2.20 -5.94 35.72
N ALA A 213 -2.34 -5.31 34.53
CA ALA A 213 -2.37 -6.01 33.25
C ALA A 213 -1.06 -6.76 32.96
N CYS A 214 0.06 -6.35 33.57
CA CYS A 214 1.35 -7.06 33.43
C CYS A 214 1.44 -8.38 34.20
N PHE A 215 0.56 -8.62 35.17
CA PHE A 215 0.69 -9.74 36.12
C PHE A 215 -0.36 -10.83 35.92
N TYR A 216 -1.36 -10.61 35.07
CA TYR A 216 -2.40 -11.60 34.76
C TYR A 216 -1.96 -12.46 33.57
N TYR A 217 -1.64 -13.73 33.83
CA TYR A 217 -1.40 -14.79 32.86
C TYR A 217 -2.20 -16.04 33.24
#